data_AF-A0A809RT88-F1
#
_entry.id   AF-A0A809RT88-F1
#
_cell.length_a   1.000
_cell.length_b   1.000
_cell.length_c   1.000
_cell.angle_alpha   90.00
_cell.angle_beta   90.00
_cell.angle_gamma   90.00
#
_symmetry.space_group_name_H-M   'P 1'
#
loop_
_entity.id
_entity.type
_entity.pdbx_description
1 polymer ?
#
loop_
_entity_poly.entity_id
_entity_poly.type
_entity_poly.pdbx_seq_one_letter_code
_entity_poly.pdbx_strand_id
1 'polypeptide(L)'
;MQSESQLELPLERSAPARRRPRKTSPAQEWRDAAHLPFLGRRVVLRLDGARERAELADDTLYLPLPPEAGEGQIRDRAEGWLQGEARRLLGERLARCAQRLDLPVPAWQLAFAAGTTVEVDAAGRFRLPWRLAQLAPEDIDRRLLRQLEPLRLRAGARDIWDAETLPA
;
A
#
# COMPACT_ATOMS: atom_id res chain seq x y z
N MET A 1 14.67 -67.48 -8.43
CA MET A 1 14.82 -66.32 -7.52
C MET A 1 15.84 -65.36 -8.11
N GLN A 2 15.42 -64.52 -9.06
CA GLN A 2 16.10 -63.32 -9.51
C GLN A 2 15.08 -62.39 -10.18
N SER A 3 15.41 -61.10 -10.18
CA SER A 3 14.96 -60.01 -11.05
C SER A 3 13.83 -59.09 -10.55
N GLU A 4 14.29 -57.97 -9.98
CA GLU A 4 14.03 -56.59 -10.42
C GLU A 4 12.62 -56.22 -10.92
N SER A 5 12.01 -55.25 -10.26
CA SER A 5 11.48 -54.07 -10.96
C SER A 5 11.30 -52.91 -9.99
N GLN A 6 12.30 -52.05 -10.06
CA GLN A 6 12.27 -50.62 -9.81
C GLN A 6 10.99 -49.98 -10.38
N LEU A 7 10.24 -49.27 -9.54
CA LEU A 7 9.30 -48.25 -9.96
C LEU A 7 9.39 -47.11 -8.95
N GLU A 8 10.30 -46.20 -9.27
CA GLU A 8 10.18 -44.80 -8.88
C GLU A 8 8.82 -44.24 -9.32
N LEU A 9 8.39 -43.19 -8.62
CA LEU A 9 7.67 -41.99 -9.08
C LEU A 9 6.73 -41.49 -7.96
N PRO A 10 6.46 -40.17 -7.88
CA PRO A 10 7.40 -39.07 -7.91
C PRO A 10 7.16 -38.11 -6.71
N LEU A 11 8.18 -37.30 -6.42
CA LEU A 11 8.12 -36.11 -5.57
C LEU A 11 6.85 -35.30 -5.89
N GLU A 12 5.92 -35.20 -4.94
CA GLU A 12 4.72 -34.40 -5.08
C GLU A 12 5.10 -32.97 -5.45
N ARG A 13 4.84 -32.62 -6.71
CA ARG A 13 5.02 -31.28 -7.25
C ARG A 13 4.14 -30.35 -6.41
N SER A 14 4.80 -29.45 -5.67
CA SER A 14 4.15 -28.37 -4.95
C SER A 14 3.07 -27.74 -5.82
N ALA A 15 1.81 -27.89 -5.40
CA ALA A 15 0.67 -27.32 -6.09
C ALA A 15 0.88 -25.79 -6.23
N PRO A 16 0.69 -25.20 -7.42
CA PRO A 16 0.82 -23.76 -7.57
C PRO A 16 -0.23 -23.08 -6.68
N ALA A 17 0.22 -22.11 -5.89
CA ALA A 17 -0.62 -21.30 -5.03
C ALA A 17 -1.89 -20.88 -5.78
N ARG A 18 -3.05 -21.34 -5.30
CA ARG A 18 -4.37 -20.96 -5.82
C ARG A 18 -4.38 -19.44 -6.04
N ARG A 19 -4.39 -19.01 -7.29
CA ARG A 19 -4.68 -17.62 -7.66
C ARG A 19 -6.07 -17.33 -7.13
N ARG A 20 -6.14 -16.69 -5.96
CA ARG A 20 -7.37 -16.08 -5.48
C ARG A 20 -7.87 -15.17 -6.62
N PRO A 21 -9.14 -15.28 -7.05
CA PRO A 21 -9.65 -14.35 -8.03
C PRO A 21 -9.38 -12.94 -7.49
N ARG A 22 -8.65 -12.13 -8.28
CA ARG A 22 -8.59 -10.69 -8.05
C ARG A 22 -10.04 -10.28 -7.93
N LYS A 23 -10.46 -9.76 -6.78
CA LYS A 23 -11.64 -8.91 -6.73
C LYS A 23 -11.29 -7.75 -7.65
N THR A 24 -11.62 -7.88 -8.93
CA THR A 24 -11.65 -6.79 -9.87
C THR A 24 -12.67 -5.87 -9.25
N SER A 25 -12.20 -4.82 -8.57
CA SER A 25 -13.04 -3.66 -8.31
C SER A 25 -13.74 -3.35 -9.64
N PRO A 26 -15.06 -3.13 -9.67
CA PRO A 26 -15.73 -2.73 -10.90
C PRO A 26 -14.89 -1.62 -11.54
N ALA A 27 -14.72 -1.68 -12.87
CA ALA A 27 -13.96 -0.67 -13.58
C ALA A 27 -14.44 0.69 -13.09
N GLN A 28 -13.55 1.44 -12.43
CA GLN A 28 -13.89 2.71 -11.82
C GLN A 28 -14.40 3.61 -12.95
N GLU A 29 -15.68 3.97 -12.90
CA GLU A 29 -16.25 4.93 -13.85
C GLU A 29 -15.71 6.32 -13.49
N TRP A 30 -15.07 7.00 -14.43
CA TRP A 30 -14.53 8.35 -14.23
C TRP A 30 -15.45 9.39 -14.86
N ARG A 31 -16.37 9.91 -14.05
CA ARG A 31 -17.34 10.92 -14.45
C ARG A 31 -17.71 11.82 -13.28
N ASP A 32 -18.37 12.93 -13.57
CA ASP A 32 -18.99 13.74 -12.51
C ASP A 32 -19.94 12.87 -11.66
N ALA A 33 -19.98 13.15 -10.36
CA ALA A 33 -20.71 12.41 -9.34
C ALA A 33 -20.29 10.94 -9.16
N ALA A 34 -19.21 10.48 -9.79
CA ALA A 34 -18.68 9.13 -9.54
C ALA A 34 -18.14 9.02 -8.10
N HIS A 35 -18.22 7.81 -7.55
CA HIS A 35 -17.68 7.51 -6.22
C HIS A 35 -16.29 6.91 -6.30
N LEU A 36 -15.40 7.37 -5.44
CA LEU A 36 -14.02 6.92 -5.32
C LEU A 36 -13.76 6.49 -3.87
N PRO A 37 -13.08 5.35 -3.61
CA PRO A 37 -12.69 4.98 -2.26
C PRO A 37 -11.50 5.84 -1.78
N PHE A 38 -11.61 6.39 -0.58
CA PHE A 38 -10.55 7.15 0.08
C PHE A 38 -10.70 6.99 1.59
N LEU A 39 -9.63 6.60 2.29
CA LEU A 39 -9.62 6.37 3.74
C LEU A 39 -10.75 5.47 4.27
N GLY A 40 -11.12 4.44 3.52
CA GLY A 40 -12.21 3.53 3.90
C GLY A 40 -13.62 4.09 3.73
N ARG A 41 -13.76 5.35 3.28
CA ARG A 41 -15.02 6.00 2.92
C ARG A 41 -15.14 6.22 1.41
N ARG A 42 -16.34 6.60 0.96
CA ARG A 42 -16.59 6.95 -0.45
C ARG A 42 -16.61 8.46 -0.58
N VAL A 43 -15.76 9.00 -1.44
CA VAL A 43 -15.79 10.41 -1.83
C VAL A 43 -16.45 10.56 -3.19
N VAL A 44 -17.20 11.65 -3.38
CA VAL A 44 -17.89 11.98 -4.63
C VAL A 44 -17.00 12.89 -5.46
N LEU A 45 -16.78 12.55 -6.74
CA LEU A 45 -16.09 13.42 -7.68
C LEU A 45 -17.03 14.55 -8.13
N ARG A 46 -16.53 15.78 -8.13
CA ARG A 46 -17.21 16.93 -8.73
C ARG A 46 -16.28 17.70 -9.64
N LEU A 47 -16.76 18.05 -10.83
CA LEU A 47 -16.04 18.91 -11.76
C LEU A 47 -16.38 20.37 -11.46
N ASP A 48 -15.36 21.16 -11.16
CA ASP A 48 -15.52 22.57 -10.82
C ASP A 48 -14.37 23.37 -11.45
N GLY A 49 -14.59 23.84 -12.68
CA GLY A 49 -13.62 24.61 -13.45
C GLY A 49 -13.31 25.99 -12.87
N ALA A 50 -14.05 26.46 -11.86
CA ALA A 50 -13.74 27.71 -11.16
C ALA A 50 -12.62 27.53 -10.12
N ARG A 51 -12.30 26.29 -9.73
CA ARG A 51 -11.20 25.99 -8.80
C ARG A 51 -9.88 25.90 -9.53
N GLU A 52 -8.81 26.28 -8.83
CA GLU A 52 -7.44 26.19 -9.37
C GLU A 52 -6.79 24.82 -9.11
N ARG A 53 -7.16 24.16 -8.00
CA ARG A 53 -6.57 22.89 -7.56
C ARG A 53 -7.63 21.87 -7.17
N ALA A 54 -7.23 20.60 -7.24
CA ALA A 54 -8.05 19.52 -6.74
C ALA A 54 -8.05 19.54 -5.20
N GLU A 55 -9.23 19.46 -4.60
CA GLU A 55 -9.42 19.65 -3.16
C GLU A 55 -10.56 18.78 -2.66
N LEU A 56 -10.31 18.10 -1.54
CA LEU A 56 -11.33 17.35 -0.82
C LEU A 56 -11.95 18.26 0.24
N ALA A 57 -13.25 18.51 0.12
CA ALA A 57 -14.06 19.13 1.15
C ALA A 57 -15.15 18.14 1.58
N ASP A 58 -15.18 17.81 2.87
CA ASP A 58 -16.02 16.77 3.45
C ASP A 58 -15.82 15.41 2.76
N ASP A 59 -16.85 14.95 2.03
CA ASP A 59 -16.87 13.74 1.21
C ASP A 59 -16.90 14.05 -0.29
N THR A 60 -16.56 15.28 -0.70
CA THR A 60 -16.56 15.70 -2.11
C THR A 60 -15.15 16.10 -2.55
N LEU A 61 -14.62 15.40 -3.55
CA LEU A 61 -13.39 15.76 -4.23
C LEU A 61 -13.73 16.62 -5.45
N TYR A 62 -13.41 17.91 -5.35
CA TYR A 62 -13.54 18.83 -6.46
C TYR A 62 -12.30 18.75 -7.35
N LEU A 63 -12.51 18.55 -8.65
CA LEU A 63 -11.48 18.55 -9.67
C LEU A 63 -11.58 19.86 -10.46
N PRO A 64 -10.45 20.57 -10.68
CA PRO A 64 -10.41 21.82 -11.42
C PRO A 64 -10.48 21.52 -12.93
N LEU A 65 -11.65 21.07 -13.36
CA LEU A 65 -11.95 20.59 -14.70
C LEU A 65 -13.30 21.17 -15.15
N PRO A 66 -13.45 21.51 -16.43
CA PRO A 66 -14.74 21.92 -16.98
C PRO A 66 -15.73 20.73 -16.99
N PRO A 67 -17.06 20.99 -17.00
CA PRO A 67 -18.06 19.93 -17.02
C PRO A 67 -18.00 19.05 -18.28
N GLU A 68 -17.42 19.54 -19.38
CA GLU A 68 -17.18 18.81 -20.63
C GLU A 68 -15.92 17.93 -20.60
N ALA A 69 -15.19 17.86 -19.47
CA ALA A 69 -13.98 17.06 -19.38
C ALA A 69 -14.23 15.58 -19.67
N GLY A 70 -13.37 14.98 -20.49
CA GLY A 70 -13.47 13.58 -20.86
C GLY A 70 -13.06 12.64 -19.73
N GLU A 71 -13.50 11.37 -19.80
CA GLU A 71 -13.22 10.32 -18.81
C GLU A 71 -11.72 10.23 -18.45
N GLY A 72 -10.84 10.29 -19.46
CA GLY A 72 -9.39 10.24 -19.26
C GLY A 72 -8.84 11.43 -18.44
N GLN A 73 -9.35 12.64 -18.67
CA GLN A 73 -8.91 13.84 -17.93
C GLN A 73 -9.38 13.78 -16.47
N ILE A 74 -10.61 13.33 -16.25
CA ILE A 74 -11.17 13.13 -14.90
C ILE A 74 -10.33 12.10 -14.15
N ARG A 75 -10.03 10.98 -14.80
CA ARG A 75 -9.17 9.93 -14.26
C ARG A 75 -7.80 10.45 -13.87
N ASP A 76 -7.09 11.09 -14.81
CA ASP A 76 -5.72 11.55 -14.57
C ASP A 76 -5.67 12.57 -13.43
N ARG A 77 -6.65 13.47 -13.37
CA ARG A 77 -6.71 14.49 -12.31
C ARG A 77 -7.03 13.88 -10.95
N ALA A 78 -7.98 12.96 -10.88
CA ALA A 78 -8.37 12.29 -9.65
C ALA A 78 -7.29 11.31 -9.15
N GLU A 79 -6.69 10.51 -10.02
CA GLU A 79 -5.58 9.63 -9.67
C GLU A 79 -4.35 10.45 -9.25
N GLY A 80 -4.05 11.57 -9.93
CA GLY A 80 -2.97 12.48 -9.56
C GLY A 80 -3.17 13.07 -8.16
N TRP A 81 -4.39 13.52 -7.84
CA TRP A 81 -4.73 13.98 -6.50
C TRP A 81 -4.59 12.86 -5.46
N LEU A 82 -5.13 11.67 -5.73
CA LEU A 82 -5.02 10.50 -4.84
C LEU A 82 -3.58 10.10 -4.56
N GLN A 83 -2.71 10.13 -5.58
CA GLN A 83 -1.30 9.80 -5.43
C GLN A 83 -0.56 10.85 -4.58
N GLY A 84 -0.88 12.13 -4.76
CA GLY A 84 -0.35 13.21 -3.93
C GLY A 84 -0.76 13.04 -2.47
N GLU A 85 -2.04 12.80 -2.24
CA GLU A 85 -2.60 12.63 -0.89
C GLU A 85 -2.13 11.32 -0.24
N ALA A 86 -2.01 10.24 -1.01
CA ALA A 86 -1.41 9.00 -0.54
C ALA A 86 0.04 9.19 -0.10
N ARG A 87 0.83 10.01 -0.82
CA ARG A 87 2.21 10.29 -0.41
C ARG A 87 2.26 10.98 0.96
N ARG A 88 1.42 12.00 1.15
CA ARG A 88 1.34 12.74 2.42
C ARG A 88 0.89 11.82 3.56
N LEU A 89 -0.28 11.18 3.40
CA LEU A 89 -0.90 10.33 4.39
C LEU A 89 -0.01 9.14 4.78
N LEU A 90 0.51 8.39 3.81
CA LEU A 90 1.26 7.17 4.11
C LEU A 90 2.59 7.47 4.79
N GLY A 91 3.23 8.59 4.45
CA GLY A 91 4.43 9.06 5.15
C GLY A 91 4.15 9.40 6.62
N GLU A 92 3.10 10.17 6.88
CA GLU A 92 2.68 10.52 8.25
C GLU A 92 2.35 9.28 9.09
N ARG A 93 1.63 8.33 8.51
CA ARG A 93 1.24 7.09 9.20
C ARG A 93 2.43 6.16 9.44
N LEU A 94 3.34 6.04 8.48
CA LEU A 94 4.57 5.27 8.66
C LEU A 94 5.41 5.85 9.80
N ALA A 95 5.57 7.18 9.83
CA ALA A 95 6.29 7.86 10.90
C ALA A 95 5.66 7.61 12.28
N ARG A 96 4.33 7.73 12.37
CA ARG A 96 3.59 7.44 13.61
C ARG A 96 3.76 5.99 14.07
N CYS A 97 3.67 5.03 13.15
CA CYS A 97 3.84 3.61 13.47
C CYS A 97 5.28 3.27 13.89
N ALA A 98 6.28 3.86 13.26
CA ALA A 98 7.69 3.70 13.65
C ALA A 98 7.94 4.27 15.05
N GLN A 99 7.42 5.47 15.34
CA GLN A 99 7.53 6.11 16.65
C GLN A 99 6.92 5.25 17.77
N ARG A 100 5.75 4.63 17.53
CA ARG A 100 5.10 3.72 18.49
C ARG A 100 5.95 2.50 18.86
N LEU A 101 6.91 2.14 18.02
CA LEU A 101 7.81 1.00 18.19
C LEU A 101 9.23 1.44 18.57
N ASP A 102 9.42 2.73 18.87
CA ASP A 102 10.72 3.35 19.16
C ASP A 102 11.76 3.12 18.04
N LEU A 103 11.30 3.17 16.79
CA LEU A 103 12.14 3.02 15.61
C LEU A 103 12.31 4.36 14.88
N PRO A 104 13.48 4.62 14.26
CA PRO A 104 13.60 5.69 13.29
C PRO A 104 12.66 5.44 12.10
N VAL A 105 12.18 6.51 11.48
CA VAL A 105 11.31 6.39 10.30
C VAL A 105 12.09 5.74 9.16
N PRO A 106 11.67 4.58 8.65
CA PRO A 106 12.40 3.91 7.60
C PRO A 106 12.26 4.66 6.28
N ALA A 107 13.29 4.59 5.44
CA ALA A 107 13.21 5.12 4.09
C ALA A 107 12.10 4.40 3.31
N TRP A 108 11.35 5.14 2.50
CA TRP A 108 10.22 4.59 1.78
C TRP A 108 9.97 5.30 0.46
N GLN A 109 9.25 4.63 -0.43
CA GLN A 109 8.84 5.15 -1.73
C GLN A 109 7.38 4.81 -2.01
N LEU A 110 6.68 5.74 -2.67
CA LEU A 110 5.34 5.49 -3.18
C LEU A 110 5.41 4.56 -4.41
N ALA A 111 4.63 3.48 -4.40
CA ALA A 111 4.55 2.54 -5.50
C ALA A 111 3.23 2.70 -6.27
N PHE A 112 3.30 2.65 -7.61
CA PHE A 112 2.15 2.78 -8.51
C PHE A 112 1.44 1.45 -8.81
N ALA A 113 1.46 0.52 -7.84
CA ALA A 113 0.88 -0.81 -8.02
C ALA A 113 -0.65 -0.80 -7.86
N ALA A 114 -1.32 -1.70 -8.58
CA ALA A 114 -2.77 -1.89 -8.49
C ALA A 114 -3.23 -2.60 -7.19
N GLY A 115 -2.30 -3.11 -6.39
CA GLY A 115 -2.58 -3.80 -5.13
C GLY A 115 -2.45 -2.90 -3.91
N THR A 116 -2.68 -3.47 -2.72
CA THR A 116 -2.49 -2.82 -1.41
C THR A 116 -1.44 -3.55 -0.56
N THR A 117 -0.55 -4.30 -1.21
CA THR A 117 0.49 -5.08 -0.53
C THR A 117 1.66 -4.17 -0.21
N VAL A 118 1.98 -4.02 1.08
CA VAL A 118 3.19 -3.35 1.53
C VAL A 118 4.36 -4.29 1.29
N GLU A 119 5.42 -3.79 0.68
CA GLU A 119 6.67 -4.52 0.48
C GLU A 119 7.79 -3.83 1.25
N VAL A 120 8.73 -4.62 1.77
CA VAL A 120 9.96 -4.12 2.41
C VAL A 120 11.13 -4.85 1.77
N ASP A 121 12.12 -4.10 1.30
CA ASP A 121 13.33 -4.69 0.71
C ASP A 121 14.28 -5.24 1.79
N ALA A 122 15.34 -5.94 1.37
CA ALA A 122 16.33 -6.50 2.28
C ALA A 122 17.04 -5.43 3.14
N ALA A 123 17.12 -4.19 2.66
CA ALA A 123 17.70 -3.04 3.35
C ALA A 123 16.70 -2.35 4.30
N GLY A 124 15.46 -2.85 4.43
CA GLY A 124 14.44 -2.28 5.30
C GLY A 124 13.69 -1.08 4.68
N ARG A 125 13.82 -0.83 3.37
CA ARG A 125 13.11 0.25 2.69
C ARG A 125 11.71 -0.18 2.28
N PHE A 126 10.73 0.66 2.56
CA PHE A 126 9.33 0.37 2.31
C PHE A 126 8.92 0.80 0.91
N ARG A 127 8.17 -0.06 0.20
CA ARG A 127 7.40 0.31 -0.99
C ARG A 127 5.93 0.28 -0.64
N LEU A 128 5.32 1.46 -0.60
CA LEU A 128 3.94 1.65 -0.19
C LEU A 128 3.07 1.89 -1.42
N PRO A 129 2.20 0.95 -1.82
CA PRO A 129 1.30 1.20 -2.94
C PRO A 129 0.31 2.31 -2.61
N TRP A 130 0.13 3.26 -3.53
CA TRP A 130 -0.75 4.42 -3.34
C TRP A 130 -2.20 4.04 -2.99
N ARG A 131 -2.66 2.86 -3.45
CA ARG A 131 -3.99 2.34 -3.12
C ARG A 131 -4.19 1.99 -1.65
N LEU A 132 -3.14 1.99 -0.82
CA LEU A 132 -3.31 1.93 0.64
C LEU A 132 -4.14 3.09 1.16
N ALA A 133 -4.05 4.28 0.56
CA ALA A 133 -4.85 5.43 0.95
C ALA A 133 -6.36 5.25 0.70
N GLN A 134 -6.77 4.17 0.02
CA GLN A 134 -8.18 3.80 -0.17
C GLN A 134 -8.72 2.94 0.98
N LEU A 135 -7.84 2.34 1.78
CA LEU A 135 -8.22 1.53 2.93
C LEU A 135 -8.55 2.40 4.14
N ALA A 136 -9.27 1.83 5.11
CA ALA A 136 -9.50 2.50 6.38
C ALA A 136 -8.16 2.82 7.09
N PRO A 137 -8.06 3.97 7.79
CA PRO A 137 -6.89 4.36 8.58
C PRO A 137 -6.27 3.22 9.41
N GLU A 138 -7.10 2.43 10.07
CA GLU A 138 -6.71 1.34 10.97
C GLU A 138 -6.14 0.14 10.19
N ASP A 139 -6.67 -0.11 8.99
CA ASP A 139 -6.17 -1.15 8.09
C ASP A 139 -4.80 -0.81 7.52
N ILE A 140 -4.55 0.48 7.25
CA ILE A 140 -3.24 0.98 6.85
C ILE A 140 -2.25 0.74 7.99
N ASP A 141 -2.56 1.24 9.20
CA ASP A 141 -1.66 1.13 10.36
C ASP A 141 -1.33 -0.32 10.70
N ARG A 142 -2.34 -1.20 10.69
CA ARG A 142 -2.14 -2.63 10.94
C ARG A 142 -1.17 -3.28 9.94
N ARG A 143 -1.22 -2.88 8.67
CA ARG A 143 -0.29 -3.37 7.65
C ARG A 143 1.11 -2.84 7.85
N LEU A 144 1.26 -1.56 8.18
CA LEU A 144 2.55 -0.94 8.44
C LEU A 144 3.23 -1.55 9.68
N LEU A 145 2.50 -1.68 10.78
CA LEU A 145 3.01 -2.27 12.03
C LEU A 145 3.52 -3.71 11.82
N ARG A 146 2.78 -4.54 11.09
CA ARG A 146 3.21 -5.91 10.75
C ARG A 146 4.57 -5.96 10.06
N GLN A 147 4.89 -4.95 9.26
CA GLN A 147 6.16 -4.89 8.53
C GLN A 147 7.28 -4.24 9.36
N LEU A 148 6.93 -3.38 10.33
CA LEU A 148 7.88 -2.76 11.25
C LEU A 148 8.31 -3.71 12.39
N GLU A 149 7.45 -4.60 12.85
CA GLU A 149 7.76 -5.55 13.94
C GLU A 149 9.04 -6.36 13.71
N PRO A 150 9.27 -6.96 12.52
CA PRO A 150 10.53 -7.64 12.22
C PRO A 150 11.75 -6.72 12.20
N LEU A 151 11.60 -5.42 11.95
CA LEU A 151 12.70 -4.45 12.03
C LEU A 151 13.05 -4.15 13.49
N ARG A 152 12.03 -4.00 14.35
CA ARG A 152 12.22 -3.78 15.79
C ARG A 152 12.97 -4.94 16.44
N LEU A 153 12.59 -6.17 16.12
CA LEU A 153 13.26 -7.35 16.67
C LEU A 153 14.74 -7.42 16.25
N ARG A 154 15.06 -7.07 15.00
CA ARG A 154 16.45 -7.04 14.51
C ARG A 154 17.27 -5.93 15.15
N ALA A 155 16.69 -4.74 15.34
CA ALA A 155 17.35 -3.64 16.03
C ALA A 155 17.68 -4.04 17.47
N GLY A 156 16.68 -4.51 18.23
CA GLY A 156 16.90 -4.94 19.61
C GLY A 156 17.86 -6.12 19.74
N ALA A 157 17.87 -7.07 18.80
CA ALA A 157 18.85 -8.15 18.79
C ALA A 157 20.28 -7.64 18.62
N ARG A 158 20.49 -6.63 17.74
CA ARG A 158 21.81 -6.03 17.54
C ARG A 158 22.32 -5.33 18.80
N ASP A 159 21.44 -4.60 19.49
CA ASP A 159 21.80 -3.91 20.73
C ASP A 159 22.27 -4.88 21.84
N ILE A 160 21.69 -6.08 21.90
CA ILE A 160 22.10 -7.12 22.87
C ILE A 160 23.52 -7.61 22.58
N TRP A 161 23.84 -7.93 21.32
CA TRP A 161 25.17 -8.44 20.94
C TRP A 161 26.25 -7.35 21.00
N ASP A 162 25.90 -6.09 20.72
CA ASP A 162 26.83 -4.96 20.86
C ASP A 162 27.13 -4.69 22.35
N ALA A 163 26.16 -4.90 23.25
CA ALA A 163 26.34 -4.72 24.70
C ALA A 163 27.18 -5.82 25.39
N GLU A 164 27.39 -6.98 24.76
CA GLU A 164 28.22 -8.07 25.31
C GLU A 164 29.74 -7.86 25.10
N THR A 165 30.18 -6.72 24.55
CA THR A 165 31.59 -6.32 24.68
C THR A 165 31.91 -5.89 26.12
N LEU A 166 32.17 -6.89 26.98
CA LEU A 166 32.62 -6.69 28.36
C LEU A 166 33.90 -5.84 28.43
N PRO A 167 34.02 -4.91 29.41
CA PRO A 167 35.33 -4.39 29.78
C PRO A 167 36.20 -5.50 30.39
N ALA A 168 37.48 -5.46 30.07
CA ALA A 168 38.52 -6.39 30.50
C ALA A 168 38.75 -6.42 32.03
#